data_AF-A0A1G7YRT1-F1
#
_entry.id   AF-A0A1G7YRT1-F1
#
_cell.length_a   1.000
_cell.length_b   1.000
_cell.length_c   1.000
_cell.angle_alpha   90.00
_cell.angle_beta   90.00
_cell.angle_gamma   90.00
#
_symmetry.space_group_name_H-M   'P 1'
#
loop_
_entity.id
_entity.type
_entity.pdbx_description
1 polymer ?
#
loop_
_entity_poly.entity_id
_entity_poly.type
_entity_poly.pdbx_seq_one_letter_code
_entity_poly.pdbx_strand_id
1 'polypeptide(L)'
;MEAIEELDGLHRRFERLRLVVESKRMQVKWIEEEVRLCFQESDMQGIAELARERERLLKWIEMMEKFIIKWERYWHVYESASGWLSPGLHAQE
;
A
#
# COMPACT_ATOMS: atom_id res chain seq x y z
N MET A 1 8.47 11.80 -25.22
CA MET A 1 7.13 11.22 -25.01
C MET A 1 7.17 9.99 -24.10
N GLU A 2 8.33 9.33 -23.94
CA GLU A 2 8.50 8.13 -23.10
C GLU A 2 8.44 8.38 -21.57
N ALA A 3 8.98 9.50 -21.06
CA ALA A 3 9.01 9.78 -19.62
C ALA A 3 7.62 9.94 -18.97
N ILE A 4 6.61 10.39 -19.74
CA ILE A 4 5.23 10.56 -19.26
C ILE A 4 4.51 9.20 -19.17
N GLU A 5 4.82 8.25 -20.05
CA GLU A 5 4.27 6.89 -20.00
C GLU A 5 4.88 6.05 -18.86
N GLU A 6 6.16 6.25 -18.54
CA GLU A 6 6.82 5.60 -17.41
C GLU A 6 6.31 6.11 -16.04
N LEU A 7 6.04 7.41 -15.95
CA LEU A 7 5.41 8.06 -14.78
C LEU A 7 4.02 7.48 -14.50
N ASP A 8 3.21 7.27 -15.54
CA ASP A 8 1.90 6.62 -15.44
C ASP A 8 2.05 5.14 -14.98
N GLY A 9 3.10 4.46 -15.45
CA GLY A 9 3.42 3.09 -15.05
C GLY A 9 3.74 2.94 -13.55
N LEU A 10 4.50 3.86 -12.96
CA LEU A 10 4.85 3.83 -11.54
C LEU A 10 3.69 4.28 -10.65
N HIS A 11 2.97 5.33 -11.03
CA HIS A 11 1.76 5.74 -10.31
C HIS A 11 0.74 4.60 -10.23
N ARG A 12 0.48 3.92 -11.37
CA ARG A 12 -0.37 2.72 -11.39
C ARG A 12 0.14 1.58 -10.53
N ARG A 13 1.47 1.44 -10.32
CA ARG A 13 2.03 0.43 -9.40
C ARG A 13 1.69 0.76 -7.94
N PHE A 14 1.80 2.01 -7.52
CA PHE A 14 1.40 2.42 -6.18
C PHE A 14 -0.11 2.27 -5.95
N GLU A 15 -0.94 2.63 -6.93
CA GLU A 15 -2.39 2.38 -6.86
C GLU A 15 -2.71 0.89 -6.69
N ARG A 16 -2.04 0.00 -7.44
CA ARG A 16 -2.20 -1.45 -7.22
C ARG A 16 -1.79 -1.88 -5.83
N LEU A 17 -0.70 -1.35 -5.27
CA LEU A 17 -0.29 -1.67 -3.90
C LEU A 17 -1.32 -1.20 -2.87
N ARG A 18 -1.91 -0.01 -3.05
CA ARG A 18 -2.99 0.50 -2.19
C ARG A 18 -4.22 -0.41 -2.24
N LEU A 19 -4.60 -0.90 -3.42
CA LEU A 19 -5.69 -1.87 -3.55
C LEU A 19 -5.41 -3.19 -2.80
N VAL A 20 -4.16 -3.68 -2.84
CA VAL A 20 -3.78 -4.87 -2.05
C VAL A 20 -3.88 -4.58 -0.55
N VAL A 21 -3.42 -3.42 -0.10
CA VAL A 21 -3.57 -3.00 1.31
C VAL A 21 -5.04 -2.93 1.72
N GLU A 22 -5.91 -2.38 0.88
CA GLU A 22 -7.34 -2.31 1.17
C GLU A 22 -7.99 -3.70 1.23
N SER A 23 -7.60 -4.62 0.35
CA SER A 23 -8.03 -6.03 0.44
C SER A 23 -7.61 -6.66 1.78
N LYS A 24 -6.40 -6.36 2.27
CA LYS A 24 -5.94 -6.85 3.58
C LYS A 24 -6.70 -6.21 4.74
N ARG A 25 -7.08 -4.94 4.65
CA ARG A 25 -7.97 -4.29 5.63
C ARG A 25 -9.35 -4.94 5.67
N MET A 26 -9.88 -5.35 4.51
CA MET A 26 -11.13 -6.11 4.46
C MET A 26 -11.00 -7.49 5.11
N GLN A 27 -9.87 -8.18 4.92
CA GLN A 27 -9.59 -9.44 5.63
C GLN A 27 -9.58 -9.25 7.16
N VAL A 28 -9.00 -8.15 7.66
CA VAL A 28 -9.04 -7.83 9.10
C VAL A 28 -10.48 -7.65 9.61
N LYS A 29 -11.36 -7.02 8.82
CA LYS A 29 -12.77 -6.88 9.18
C LYS A 29 -13.49 -8.23 9.23
N TRP A 30 -13.22 -9.13 8.28
CA TRP A 30 -13.81 -10.48 8.28
C TRP A 30 -13.38 -11.32 9.48
N ILE A 31 -12.14 -11.15 9.95
CA ILE A 31 -11.70 -11.81 11.19
C ILE A 31 -12.61 -11.45 12.38
N GLU A 32 -13.16 -10.22 12.43
CA GLU A 32 -14.08 -9.83 13.52
C GLU A 32 -15.40 -10.61 13.46
N GLU A 33 -15.86 -10.99 12.26
CA GLU A 33 -17.04 -11.83 12.06
C GLU A 33 -16.73 -13.29 12.43
N GLU A 34 -15.57 -13.80 12.02
CA GLU A 34 -15.11 -15.16 12.35
C GLU A 34 -14.92 -15.36 13.86
N VAL A 35 -14.38 -14.36 14.58
CA VAL A 35 -14.25 -14.41 16.04
C VAL A 35 -15.61 -14.56 16.72
N ARG A 36 -16.68 -13.94 16.18
CA ARG A 36 -18.03 -14.10 16.74
C ARG A 36 -18.54 -15.53 16.58
N LEU A 37 -18.24 -16.18 15.45
CA LEU A 37 -18.60 -17.58 15.22
C LEU A 37 -17.85 -18.50 16.20
N CYS A 38 -16.53 -18.35 16.31
CA CYS A 38 -15.74 -19.13 17.29
C CYS A 38 -16.26 -18.93 18.73
N PHE A 39 -16.67 -17.71 19.09
CA PHE A 39 -17.26 -17.46 20.41
C PHE A 39 -18.57 -18.21 20.63
N GLN A 40 -19.45 -18.25 19.62
CA GLN A 40 -20.71 -19.02 19.68
C GLN A 40 -20.46 -20.52 19.83
N GLU A 41 -19.41 -21.02 19.19
CA GLU A 41 -19.01 -22.43 19.23
C GLU A 41 -18.14 -22.77 20.46
N SER A 42 -17.86 -21.79 21.33
CA SER A 42 -16.93 -21.92 22.46
C SER A 42 -15.51 -22.35 22.07
N ASP A 43 -15.11 -22.07 20.83
CA ASP A 43 -13.77 -22.36 20.29
C ASP A 43 -12.77 -21.26 20.67
N MET A 44 -12.22 -21.39 21.88
CA MET A 44 -11.19 -20.47 22.39
C MET A 44 -9.86 -20.57 21.63
N GLN A 45 -9.57 -21.74 21.03
CA GLN A 45 -8.35 -21.92 20.25
C GLN A 45 -8.45 -21.16 18.92
N GLY A 46 -9.58 -21.26 18.23
CA GLY A 46 -9.88 -20.49 17.02
C GLY A 46 -9.79 -18.98 17.28
N ILE A 47 -10.35 -18.49 18.38
CA ILE A 47 -10.21 -17.06 18.77
C ILE A 47 -8.73 -16.66 18.92
N ALA A 48 -7.92 -17.49 19.57
CA ALA A 48 -6.50 -17.20 19.77
C ALA A 48 -5.69 -17.22 18.47
N GLU A 49 -6.08 -18.06 17.51
CA GLU A 49 -5.47 -18.12 16.17
C GLU A 49 -5.86 -16.90 15.32
N LEU A 50 -7.14 -16.54 15.33
CA LEU A 50 -7.66 -15.35 14.66
C LEU A 50 -7.03 -14.06 15.20
N ALA A 51 -6.82 -13.96 16.52
CA ALA A 51 -6.13 -12.83 17.13
C ALA A 51 -4.68 -12.68 16.61
N ARG A 52 -3.96 -13.80 16.49
CA ARG A 52 -2.59 -13.82 15.94
C ARG A 52 -2.55 -13.49 14.45
N GLU A 53 -3.53 -13.96 13.68
CA GLU A 53 -3.66 -13.58 12.26
C GLU A 53 -3.95 -12.09 12.10
N ARG A 54 -4.90 -11.56 12.88
CA ARG A 54 -5.21 -10.12 12.88
C ARG A 54 -3.97 -9.27 13.17
N GLU A 55 -3.18 -9.64 14.17
CA GLU A 55 -1.94 -8.93 14.50
C GLU A 55 -0.93 -8.96 13.35
N ARG A 56 -0.75 -10.12 12.71
CA ARG A 56 0.14 -10.27 11.54
C ARG A 56 -0.31 -9.41 10.37
N LEU A 57 -1.61 -9.40 10.08
CA LEU A 57 -2.18 -8.57 9.01
C LEU A 57 -2.01 -7.08 9.28
N LEU A 58 -2.27 -6.62 10.51
CA LEU A 58 -2.08 -5.21 10.88
C LEU A 58 -0.63 -4.77 10.75
N LYS A 59 0.33 -5.60 11.21
CA LYS A 59 1.77 -5.34 11.01
C LYS A 59 2.14 -5.27 9.55
N TRP A 60 1.60 -6.17 8.72
CA TRP A 60 1.85 -6.17 7.27
C TRP A 60 1.29 -4.90 6.61
N ILE A 61 0.06 -4.50 6.95
CA ILE A 61 -0.58 -3.27 6.46
C ILE A 61 0.29 -2.06 6.80
N GLU A 62 0.71 -1.93 8.06
CA GLU A 62 1.55 -0.83 8.51
C GLU A 62 2.87 -0.75 7.73
N MET A 63 3.54 -1.89 7.54
CA MET A 63 4.79 -1.95 6.78
C MET A 63 4.60 -1.53 5.31
N MET A 64 3.50 -1.96 4.69
CA MET A 64 3.20 -1.64 3.29
C MET A 64 2.82 -0.19 3.09
N GLU A 65 2.04 0.40 3.99
CA GLU A 65 1.71 1.82 3.95
C GLU A 65 2.96 2.69 4.11
N LYS A 66 3.83 2.33 5.08
CA LYS A 66 5.13 2.99 5.25
C LYS A 66 6.00 2.86 3.99
N PHE A 67 6.00 1.68 3.36
CA PHE A 67 6.70 1.45 2.10
C PHE A 67 6.17 2.37 0.99
N ILE A 68 4.86 2.38 0.75
CA ILE A 68 4.21 3.20 -0.28
C ILE A 68 4.55 4.68 -0.07
N ILE A 69 4.30 5.21 1.14
CA ILE A 69 4.55 6.62 1.47
C ILE A 69 6.03 7.01 1.27
N LYS A 70 6.96 6.15 1.72
CA LYS A 70 8.40 6.40 1.59
C LYS A 70 8.80 6.51 0.12
N TRP A 71 8.32 5.58 -0.71
CA TRP A 71 8.72 5.51 -2.11
C TRP A 71 8.02 6.54 -2.98
N GLU A 72 6.75 6.89 -2.69
CA GLU A 72 6.07 8.02 -3.34
C GLU A 72 6.77 9.34 -3.05
N ARG A 73 7.18 9.57 -1.79
CA ARG A 73 7.95 10.76 -1.44
C ARG A 73 9.30 10.80 -2.14
N TYR A 74 10.02 9.67 -2.16
CA TYR A 74 11.29 9.57 -2.87
C TYR A 74 11.12 9.88 -4.36
N TRP A 75 10.07 9.34 -4.98
CA TRP A 75 9.77 9.58 -6.39
C TRP A 75 9.42 11.05 -6.68
N HIS A 76 8.57 11.69 -5.88
CA HIS A 76 8.26 13.11 -6.06
C HIS A 76 9.48 14.02 -5.88
N VAL A 77 10.36 13.68 -4.92
CA VAL A 77 11.62 14.41 -4.75
C VAL A 77 12.53 14.20 -5.96
N TYR A 78 12.64 12.97 -6.47
CA TYR A 78 13.40 12.68 -7.69
C TYR A 78 12.84 13.44 -8.89
N GLU A 79 11.53 13.39 -9.12
CA GLU A 79 10.83 14.13 -10.19
C GLU A 79 11.08 15.64 -10.10
N SER A 80 10.97 16.23 -8.90
CA SER A 80 11.24 17.66 -8.67
C SER A 80 12.70 18.05 -8.90
N ALA A 81 13.65 17.15 -8.58
CA ALA A 81 15.07 17.37 -8.77
C ALA A 81 15.51 17.13 -10.22
N SER A 82 14.89 16.16 -10.90
CA SER A 82 15.11 15.86 -12.32
C SER A 82 14.36 16.83 -13.25
N GLY A 83 13.36 17.55 -12.76
CA GLY A 83 12.68 18.63 -13.50
C GLY A 83 13.61 19.79 -13.88
N TRP A 84 14.75 19.94 -13.18
CA TRP A 84 15.84 20.85 -13.57
C TRP A 84 16.68 20.33 -14.74
N LEU A 85 16.61 19.03 -15.05
CA LEU A 85 17.30 18.39 -16.16
C LEU A 85 16.43 18.24 -17.41
N SER A 86 15.23 18.84 -17.46
CA SER A 86 14.47 18.96 -18.71
C SER A 86 15.23 19.85 -19.70
N PRO A 87 15.79 19.30 -20.80
CA PRO A 87 16.34 20.10 -21.87
C PRO A 87 15.16 20.60 -22.70
N GLY A 88 14.55 21.71 -22.27
CA GLY A 88 13.34 22.23 -22.93
C GLY A 88 13.02 23.70 -22.69
N LEU A 89 13.85 24.45 -21.96
CA LEU A 89 13.63 25.88 -21.69
C LEU A 89 14.82 26.79 -22.07
N HIS A 90 15.65 26.32 -23.00
CA HIS A 90 16.56 27.16 -23.75
C HIS A 90 16.46 26.83 -25.25
N ALA A 91 15.28 27.02 -25.84
CA ALA A 91 15.22 27.48 -27.22
C ALA A 91 15.25 29.01 -27.14
N GLN A 92 16.47 29.54 -27.23
CA GLN A 92 16.74 30.95 -27.48
C GLN A 92 16.21 31.36 -28.87
N GLU A 93 15.82 32.63 -28.92
CA GLU A 93 15.57 33.51 -30.09
C GLU A 93 14.24 33.39 -30.85
#